data_AF-A0A2M7XGK4-F1
#
_entry.id   AF-A0A2M7XGK4-F1
#
_cell.length_a   1.000
_cell.length_b   1.000
_cell.length_c   1.000
_cell.angle_alpha   90.00
_cell.angle_beta   90.00
_cell.angle_gamma   90.00
#
_symmetry.space_group_name_H-M   'P 1'
#
loop_
_entity.id
_entity.type
_entity.pdbx_description
1 polymer ?
#
loop_
_entity_poly.entity_id
_entity_poly.type
_entity_poly.pdbx_seq_one_letter_code
_entity_poly.pdbx_strand_id
1 'polypeptide(L)'
;MANRNMEHQRAIADSAAAGVETETNEFAKREDFKSRYVYEAVGMPKDPVVLEAVDKWANVCGDVIYPTMKDEGLYDENEPGHKEALEELTSAQEELAKLLPDAHFQINVVTFENGHIQLSTS
;
A
#
# COMPACT_ATOMS: atom_id res chain seq x y z
N MET A 1 -60.56 -1.67 1.14
CA MET A 1 -59.55 -2.38 1.96
C MET A 1 -58.18 -1.99 1.41
N ALA A 2 -57.56 -0.97 1.99
CA ALA A 2 -56.28 -0.43 1.54
C ALA A 2 -55.12 -1.28 2.09
N ASN A 3 -54.19 -1.60 1.19
CA ASN A 3 -53.09 -2.54 1.36
C ASN A 3 -52.13 -2.07 2.46
N ARG A 4 -52.03 -2.80 3.58
CA ARG A 4 -51.09 -2.56 4.71
C ARG A 4 -49.62 -2.84 4.36
N ASN A 5 -49.28 -2.90 3.08
CA ASN A 5 -47.97 -3.38 2.61
C ASN A 5 -47.01 -2.25 2.20
N MET A 6 -47.41 -0.97 2.36
CA MET A 6 -46.56 0.18 2.00
C MET A 6 -45.81 0.81 3.18
N GLU A 7 -46.24 0.61 4.43
CA GLU A 7 -45.55 1.21 5.59
C GLU A 7 -44.26 0.46 5.97
N HIS A 8 -44.16 -0.83 5.66
CA HIS A 8 -42.94 -1.60 5.94
C HIS A 8 -41.79 -1.30 4.97
N GLN A 9 -42.05 -0.73 3.78
CA GLN A 9 -40.99 -0.39 2.82
C GLN A 9 -40.32 0.96 3.08
N ARG A 10 -40.94 1.83 3.89
CA ARG A 10 -40.32 3.12 4.28
C ARG A 10 -39.37 3.00 5.47
N ALA A 11 -39.58 2.04 6.38
CA ALA A 11 -38.71 1.85 7.54
C ALA A 11 -37.32 1.27 7.18
N ILE A 12 -37.20 0.62 6.02
CA ILE A 12 -35.93 0.04 5.53
C ILE A 12 -35.10 1.09 4.77
N ALA A 13 -35.73 2.18 4.30
CA ALA A 13 -35.03 3.26 3.62
C ALA A 13 -34.42 4.28 4.60
N ASP A 14 -35.03 4.47 5.77
CA ASP A 14 -34.53 5.41 6.80
C ASP A 14 -33.45 4.80 7.71
N SER A 15 -33.45 3.48 7.88
CA SER A 15 -32.43 2.78 8.71
C SER A 15 -31.10 2.58 7.97
N ALA A 16 -31.05 2.83 6.66
CA ALA A 16 -29.80 2.84 5.88
C ALA A 16 -29.08 4.21 5.91
N ALA A 17 -29.71 5.23 6.50
CA ALA A 17 -29.14 6.57 6.66
C ALA A 17 -28.57 6.83 8.06
N ALA A 18 -28.65 5.85 8.98
CA ALA A 18 -28.21 5.97 10.36
C ALA A 18 -27.26 4.82 10.72
N GLY A 19 -26.06 4.84 10.16
CA GLY A 19 -25.04 3.87 10.51
C GLY A 19 -23.81 4.01 9.64
N VAL A 20 -22.81 4.69 10.21
CA VAL A 20 -21.50 4.95 9.63
C VAL A 20 -21.55 6.09 8.59
N GLU A 21 -21.32 7.30 9.09
CA GLU A 21 -20.47 8.26 8.37
C GLU A 21 -19.18 7.51 8.03
N THR A 22 -19.17 6.77 6.92
CA THR A 22 -17.93 6.27 6.34
C THR A 22 -17.26 7.54 5.88
N GLU A 23 -16.28 7.99 6.67
CA GLU A 23 -15.15 8.76 6.14
C GLU A 23 -14.91 8.21 4.74
N THR A 24 -15.07 9.05 3.74
CA THR A 24 -14.66 8.73 2.38
C THR A 24 -13.25 8.19 2.51
N ASN A 25 -13.10 6.86 2.46
CA ASN A 25 -11.81 6.18 2.45
C ASN A 25 -11.18 6.59 1.12
N GLU A 26 -10.65 7.80 1.08
CA GLU A 26 -9.89 8.28 -0.04
C GLU A 26 -8.67 7.37 -0.08
N PHE A 27 -8.61 6.54 -1.12
CA PHE A 27 -7.42 5.78 -1.39
C PHE A 27 -6.36 6.73 -1.96
N ALA A 28 -5.12 6.52 -1.56
CA ALA A 28 -3.98 7.21 -2.09
C ALA A 28 -3.84 6.93 -3.59
N LYS A 29 -3.53 7.96 -4.34
CA LYS A 29 -3.14 7.89 -5.74
C LYS A 29 -1.63 8.06 -5.84
N ARG A 30 -1.09 7.78 -7.03
CA ARG A 30 0.32 7.96 -7.32
C ARG A 30 0.86 9.35 -6.92
N GLU A 31 0.07 10.40 -7.07
CA GLU A 31 0.47 11.79 -6.79
C GLU A 31 0.64 12.09 -5.29
N ASP A 32 0.09 11.24 -4.40
CA ASP A 32 0.21 11.40 -2.95
C ASP A 32 1.59 10.94 -2.42
N PHE A 33 2.37 10.21 -3.23
CA PHE A 33 3.68 9.66 -2.87
C PHE A 33 4.83 10.55 -3.34
N LYS A 34 5.81 10.80 -2.46
CA LYS A 34 7.00 11.60 -2.77
C LYS A 34 8.05 10.79 -3.51
N SER A 35 8.11 9.49 -3.27
CA SER A 35 9.05 8.60 -3.94
C SER A 35 8.77 8.59 -5.44
N ARG A 36 9.81 8.76 -6.26
CA ARG A 36 9.69 8.63 -7.73
C ARG A 36 9.42 7.19 -8.18
N TYR A 37 9.77 6.22 -7.34
CA TYR A 37 9.73 4.80 -7.69
C TYR A 37 8.35 4.18 -7.57
N VAL A 38 7.41 4.79 -6.83
CA VAL A 38 6.02 4.34 -6.87
C VAL A 38 5.53 4.49 -8.31
N TYR A 39 4.89 3.47 -8.85
CA TYR A 39 4.30 3.50 -10.20
C TYR A 39 2.79 3.47 -10.08
N GLU A 40 2.28 2.54 -9.28
CA GLU A 40 0.86 2.32 -9.07
C GLU A 40 0.57 2.08 -7.60
N ALA A 41 -0.55 2.61 -7.13
CA ALA A 41 -1.10 2.33 -5.81
C ALA A 41 -2.61 2.10 -5.96
N VAL A 42 -3.08 0.94 -5.51
CA VAL A 42 -4.49 0.54 -5.53
C VAL A 42 -4.89 0.17 -4.12
N GLY A 43 -6.01 0.72 -3.64
CA GLY A 43 -6.56 0.40 -2.33
C GLY A 43 -5.69 0.83 -1.14
N MET A 44 -4.67 1.64 -1.39
CA MET A 44 -3.75 2.11 -0.37
C MET A 44 -4.42 3.20 0.49
N PRO A 45 -4.43 3.08 1.83
CA PRO A 45 -4.98 4.13 2.70
C PRO A 45 -4.24 5.45 2.50
N LYS A 46 -4.98 6.57 2.37
CA LYS A 46 -4.40 7.92 2.34
C LYS A 46 -4.09 8.43 3.75
N ASP A 47 -3.37 7.61 4.50
CA ASP A 47 -2.86 7.95 5.82
C ASP A 47 -1.40 8.44 5.71
N PRO A 48 -1.04 9.62 6.26
CA PRO A 48 0.31 10.16 6.13
C PRO A 48 1.43 9.22 6.61
N VAL A 49 1.18 8.42 7.65
CA VAL A 49 2.17 7.47 8.20
C VAL A 49 2.36 6.31 7.24
N VAL A 50 1.27 5.80 6.65
CA VAL A 50 1.33 4.77 5.61
C VAL A 50 2.06 5.27 4.37
N LEU A 51 1.74 6.49 3.90
CA LEU A 51 2.39 7.10 2.74
C LEU A 51 3.90 7.29 2.96
N GLU A 52 4.31 7.76 4.14
CA GLU A 52 5.73 7.94 4.48
C GLU A 52 6.48 6.60 4.55
N ALA A 53 5.85 5.57 5.13
CA ALA A 53 6.44 4.23 5.18
C ALA A 53 6.60 3.61 3.78
N VAL A 54 5.62 3.81 2.90
CA VAL A 54 5.71 3.43 1.49
C VAL A 54 6.84 4.18 0.79
N ASP A 55 6.93 5.50 0.96
CA ASP A 55 7.98 6.31 0.35
C ASP A 55 9.37 5.83 0.79
N LYS A 56 9.55 5.52 2.07
CA LYS A 56 10.80 4.96 2.60
C LYS A 56 11.13 3.63 1.94
N TRP A 57 10.20 2.67 1.95
CA TRP A 57 10.39 1.37 1.32
C TRP A 57 10.70 1.48 -0.19
N ALA A 58 9.94 2.32 -0.90
CA ALA A 58 10.11 2.55 -2.33
C ALA A 58 11.48 3.16 -2.67
N ASN A 59 11.97 4.10 -1.85
CA ASN A 59 13.29 4.69 -2.03
C ASN A 59 14.42 3.71 -1.74
N VAL A 60 14.32 2.87 -0.69
CA VAL A 60 15.34 1.83 -0.44
C VAL A 60 15.39 0.84 -1.61
N CYS A 61 14.22 0.39 -2.09
CA CYS A 61 14.17 -0.50 -3.23
C CYS A 61 14.73 0.15 -4.51
N GLY A 62 14.39 1.42 -4.75
CA GLY A 62 14.77 2.14 -5.96
C GLY A 62 16.22 2.64 -5.99
N ASP A 63 16.69 3.24 -4.91
CA ASP A 63 18.02 3.87 -4.80
C ASP A 63 19.11 2.89 -4.39
N VAL A 64 18.76 1.83 -3.64
CA VAL A 64 19.75 0.89 -3.11
C VAL A 64 19.66 -0.45 -3.84
N ILE A 65 18.48 -1.06 -3.93
CA ILE A 65 18.35 -2.43 -4.47
C ILE A 65 18.48 -2.47 -6.00
N TYR A 66 17.82 -1.57 -6.75
CA TYR A 66 17.88 -1.61 -8.21
C TYR A 66 19.29 -1.37 -8.80
N PRO A 67 20.10 -0.42 -8.33
CA PRO A 67 21.48 -0.26 -8.81
C PRO A 67 22.32 -1.51 -8.51
N THR A 68 22.20 -2.02 -7.29
CA THR A 68 22.85 -3.24 -6.82
C THR A 68 22.53 -4.45 -7.73
N MET A 69 21.27 -4.63 -8.12
CA MET A 69 20.86 -5.68 -9.05
C MET A 69 21.34 -5.43 -10.50
N LYS A 70 21.51 -4.17 -10.90
CA LYS A 70 21.87 -3.78 -12.27
C LYS A 70 23.37 -3.88 -12.53
N ASP A 71 24.21 -3.48 -11.58
CA ASP A 71 25.66 -3.44 -11.75
C ASP A 71 26.32 -4.83 -11.70
N GLU A 72 25.77 -5.77 -10.92
CA GLU A 72 26.38 -7.10 -10.76
C GLU A 72 25.74 -8.20 -11.61
N GLY A 73 24.57 -7.93 -12.20
CA GLY A 73 23.82 -8.91 -13.00
C GLY A 73 23.21 -10.08 -12.20
N LEU A 74 23.69 -10.32 -10.97
CA LEU A 74 23.16 -11.24 -9.98
C LEU A 74 23.40 -10.65 -8.58
N TYR A 75 22.39 -10.73 -7.72
CA TYR A 75 22.52 -10.36 -6.31
C TYR A 75 23.41 -11.40 -5.58
N ASP A 76 24.61 -11.01 -5.14
CA ASP A 76 25.45 -11.81 -4.24
C ASP A 76 25.25 -11.38 -2.78
N GLU A 77 24.72 -12.26 -1.93
CA GLU A 77 24.52 -11.99 -0.50
C GLU A 77 25.84 -11.88 0.31
N ASN A 78 26.97 -12.27 -0.30
CA ASN A 78 28.30 -12.23 0.32
C ASN A 78 29.03 -10.90 0.07
N GLU A 79 28.54 -10.08 -0.85
CA GLU A 79 28.97 -8.70 -1.06
C GLU A 79 28.48 -7.82 0.11
N PRO A 80 29.38 -7.14 0.87
CA PRO A 80 28.97 -6.35 2.03
C PRO A 80 27.92 -5.28 1.72
N GLY A 81 28.03 -4.61 0.56
CA GLY A 81 27.06 -3.59 0.13
C GLY A 81 25.67 -4.17 -0.15
N HIS A 82 25.60 -5.40 -0.65
CA HIS A 82 24.34 -6.09 -0.92
C HIS A 82 23.63 -6.52 0.36
N LYS A 83 24.40 -6.94 1.36
CA LYS A 83 23.88 -7.34 2.66
C LYS A 83 23.28 -6.14 3.40
N GLU A 84 24.00 -5.02 3.46
CA GLU A 84 23.50 -3.78 4.09
C GLU A 84 22.21 -3.30 3.40
N ALA A 85 22.16 -3.34 2.07
CA ALA A 85 20.97 -3.00 1.29
C ALA A 85 19.76 -3.88 1.62
N LEU A 86 19.95 -5.20 1.77
CA LEU A 86 18.87 -6.11 2.17
C LEU A 86 18.42 -5.89 3.60
N GLU A 87 19.33 -5.62 4.53
CA GLU A 87 18.98 -5.31 5.91
C GLU A 87 18.13 -4.03 5.97
N GLU A 88 18.48 -2.99 5.21
CA GLU A 88 17.69 -1.76 5.11
C GLU A 88 16.32 -2.00 4.46
N LEU A 89 16.27 -2.79 3.38
CA LEU A 89 15.00 -3.15 2.71
C LEU A 89 14.10 -3.92 3.66
N THR A 90 14.65 -4.94 4.34
CA THR A 90 13.91 -5.78 5.28
C THR A 90 13.35 -4.93 6.42
N SER A 91 14.15 -4.02 6.98
CA SER A 91 13.69 -3.10 8.02
C SER A 91 12.55 -2.20 7.54
N ALA A 92 12.64 -1.66 6.33
CA ALA A 92 11.57 -0.85 5.75
C ALA A 92 10.29 -1.67 5.47
N GLN A 93 10.43 -2.93 5.03
CA GLN A 93 9.31 -3.85 4.83
C GLN A 93 8.63 -4.19 6.16
N GLU A 94 9.38 -4.46 7.22
CA GLU A 94 8.83 -4.75 8.56
C GLU A 94 8.07 -3.55 9.15
N GLU A 95 8.54 -2.33 8.92
CA GLU A 95 7.81 -1.12 9.31
C GLU A 95 6.49 -0.99 8.55
N LEU A 96 6.52 -1.19 7.23
CA LEU A 96 5.32 -1.11 6.38
C LEU A 96 4.32 -2.26 6.67
N ALA A 97 4.82 -3.46 6.98
CA ALA A 97 4.00 -4.62 7.34
C ALA A 97 3.17 -4.42 8.61
N LYS A 98 3.61 -3.54 9.53
CA LYS A 98 2.85 -3.20 10.75
C LYS A 98 1.64 -2.32 10.45
N LEU A 99 1.66 -1.63 9.31
CA LEU A 99 0.63 -0.68 8.90
C LEU A 99 -0.36 -1.28 7.90
N LEU A 100 0.04 -2.32 7.18
CA LEU A 100 -0.77 -2.98 6.15
C LEU A 100 -1.16 -4.40 6.58
N PRO A 101 -2.46 -4.74 6.64
CA PRO A 101 -2.90 -6.09 6.99
C PRO A 101 -2.56 -7.09 5.87
N ASP A 102 -2.04 -8.26 6.27
CA ASP A 102 -1.64 -9.35 5.36
C ASP A 102 -0.70 -8.89 4.23
N ALA A 103 0.24 -8.00 4.59
CA ALA A 103 1.22 -7.49 3.65
C ALA A 103 2.20 -8.58 3.20
N HIS A 104 2.23 -8.83 1.90
CA HIS A 104 3.16 -9.71 1.23
C HIS A 104 4.08 -8.89 0.32
N PHE A 105 5.39 -9.03 0.56
CA PHE A 105 6.40 -8.27 -0.15
C PHE A 105 7.09 -9.13 -1.18
N GLN A 106 7.22 -8.61 -2.38
CA GLN A 106 8.12 -9.07 -3.42
C GLN A 106 9.00 -7.89 -3.86
N ILE A 107 10.14 -8.18 -4.48
CA ILE A 107 11.00 -7.14 -5.03
C ILE A 107 10.18 -6.37 -6.07
N ASN A 108 9.96 -5.07 -5.85
CA ASN A 108 9.12 -4.13 -6.62
C ASN A 108 7.61 -4.08 -6.34
N VAL A 109 7.03 -4.98 -5.54
CA VAL A 109 5.58 -4.98 -5.31
C VAL A 109 5.24 -5.40 -3.89
N VAL A 110 4.28 -4.71 -3.30
CA VAL A 110 3.65 -5.14 -2.05
C VAL A 110 2.16 -5.32 -2.29
N THR A 111 1.64 -6.48 -1.91
CA THR A 111 0.21 -6.79 -1.95
C THR A 111 -0.31 -6.93 -0.52
N PHE A 112 -1.52 -6.48 -0.26
CA PHE A 112 -2.19 -6.54 1.04
C PHE A 112 -3.68 -6.78 0.82
N GLU A 113 -4.44 -7.04 1.88
CA GLU A 113 -5.86 -7.45 1.79
C GLU A 113 -6.70 -6.53 0.88
N ASN A 114 -6.43 -5.23 0.93
CA ASN A 114 -7.22 -4.20 0.26
C ASN A 114 -6.61 -3.68 -1.05
N GLY A 115 -5.46 -4.20 -1.50
CA GLY A 115 -4.85 -3.74 -2.75
C GLY A 115 -3.35 -4.00 -2.88
N HIS A 116 -2.67 -3.13 -3.62
CA HIS A 116 -1.24 -3.29 -3.90
C HIS A 116 -0.55 -1.96 -4.19
N ILE A 117 0.78 -1.96 -4.04
CA ILE A 117 1.68 -0.95 -4.60
C ILE A 117 2.68 -1.64 -5.49
N GLN A 118 2.88 -1.07 -6.67
CA GLN A 118 3.92 -1.47 -7.59
C GLN A 118 4.94 -0.34 -7.74
N LEU A 119 6.21 -0.71 -7.72
CA LEU A 119 7.34 0.14 -7.99
C LEU A 119 7.81 -0.02 -9.44
N SER A 120 8.48 1.00 -9.95
CA SER A 120 9.15 1.00 -11.24
C SER A 120 10.50 1.69 -11.16
N THR A 121 11.42 1.29 -12.01
CA THR A 121 12.76 1.89 -12.19
C THR A 121 12.72 3.19 -13.03
N SER A 122 11.52 3.66 -13.40
CA SER A 122 11.29 4.74 -14.37
C SER A 122 11.42 6.15 -13.83
#